data_AF-A0A349YFJ0-F1
#
_entry.id   AF-A0A349YFJ0-F1
#
_cell.length_a   1.000
_cell.length_b   1.000
_cell.length_c   1.000
_cell.angle_alpha   90.00
_cell.angle_beta   90.00
_cell.angle_gamma   90.00
#
_symmetry.space_group_name_H-M   'P 1'
#
loop_
_entity.id
_entity.type
_entity.pdbx_description
1 polymer ?
#
loop_
_entity_poly.entity_id
_entity_poly.type
_entity_poly.pdbx_seq_one_letter_code
_entity_poly.pdbx_strand_id
1 'polypeptide(L)'
;DLFYEKETNTLRVYHRVIYENHYKVKLKKTEKIHHIDGNKKNNDISNLLKCSSTKRHREVHAQLEKVAYQLIKEGYILFDKDKEEYIANSNRRLIKD
;
A
#
# COMPACT_ATOMS: atom_id res chain seq x y z
N ASP A 1 -11.14 -3.56 5.12
CA ASP A 1 -11.76 -4.27 6.26
C ASP A 1 -11.72 -3.42 7.52
N LEU A 2 -12.84 -3.40 8.25
CA LEU A 2 -13.00 -2.71 9.52
C LEU A 2 -13.08 -3.74 10.65
N PHE A 3 -12.53 -3.37 11.80
CA PHE A 3 -12.58 -4.11 13.05
C PHE A 3 -13.45 -3.32 14.03
N TYR A 4 -14.46 -3.98 14.61
CA TYR A 4 -15.30 -3.39 15.63
C TYR A 4 -14.68 -3.61 17.02
N GLU A 5 -14.28 -2.51 17.67
CA GLU A 5 -13.71 -2.52 19.02
C GLU A 5 -14.85 -2.34 20.03
N LYS A 6 -15.24 -3.44 20.68
CA LYS A 6 -16.40 -3.49 21.60
C LYS A 6 -16.27 -2.53 22.77
N GLU A 7 -15.07 -2.45 23.35
CA GLU A 7 -14.80 -1.65 24.56
C GLU A 7 -15.03 -0.15 24.35
N THR A 8 -14.62 0.36 23.19
CA THR A 8 -14.77 1.78 22.83
C THR A 8 -16.04 2.04 22.02
N ASN A 9 -16.74 0.98 21.59
CA ASN A 9 -17.85 1.04 20.65
C ASN A 9 -17.48 1.80 19.36
N THR A 10 -16.28 1.53 18.81
CA THR A 10 -15.79 2.21 17.60
C THR A 10 -15.34 1.24 16.50
N LEU A 11 -15.40 1.70 15.25
CA LEU A 11 -14.82 1.01 14.10
C LEU A 11 -13.39 1.48 13.87
N ARG A 12 -12.49 0.52 13.71
CA ARG A 12 -11.06 0.72 13.46
C ARG A 12 -10.67 0.04 12.15
N VAL A 13 -9.65 0.55 11.47
CA VAL A 13 -9.13 -0.13 10.27
C VAL A 13 -8.36 -1.39 10.67
N TYR A 14 -8.70 -2.53 10.06
CA TYR A 14 -8.26 -3.85 10.53
C TYR A 14 -6.73 -4.04 10.53
N HIS A 15 -6.05 -3.63 9.45
CA HIS A 15 -4.59 -3.72 9.33
C HIS A 15 -3.85 -2.96 10.45
N ARG A 16 -4.44 -1.88 10.99
CA ARG A 16 -3.84 -1.13 12.09
C ARG A 16 -3.92 -1.92 13.39
N VAL A 17 -5.04 -2.60 13.63
CA VAL A 17 -5.23 -3.46 14.80
C VAL A 17 -4.26 -4.64 14.75
N ILE A 18 -4.09 -5.27 13.59
CA ILE A 18 -3.09 -6.34 13.39
C ILE A 18 -1.69 -5.84 13.75
N TYR A 19 -1.27 -4.71 13.21
CA TYR A 19 0.06 -4.15 13.46
C TYR A 19 0.29 -3.83 14.94
N GLU A 20 -0.67 -3.13 15.58
CA GLU A 20 -0.63 -2.78 17.00
C GLU A 20 -0.52 -4.03 17.90
N ASN A 21 -1.30 -5.08 17.59
CA ASN A 21 -1.32 -6.32 18.36
C ASN A 21 -0.05 -7.16 18.20
N HIS A 22 0.55 -7.16 17.00
CA HIS A 22 1.78 -7.88 16.74
C HIS A 22 2.96 -7.26 17.49
N TYR A 23 3.14 -5.94 17.37
CA TYR A 23 4.27 -5.23 17.98
C TYR A 23 4.02 -4.75 19.42
N LYS A 24 2.82 -4.98 19.96
CA LYS A 24 2.40 -4.50 21.29
C LYS A 24 2.56 -2.99 21.47
N VAL A 25 2.18 -2.22 20.44
CA VAL A 25 2.24 -0.75 20.43
C VAL A 25 0.86 -0.16 20.16
N LYS A 26 0.61 1.06 20.64
CA LYS A 26 -0.53 1.88 20.19
C LYS A 26 -0.03 2.93 19.20
N LEU A 27 -0.57 2.93 17.98
CA LEU A 27 -0.18 3.90 16.98
C LEU A 27 -0.85 5.25 17.24
N LYS A 28 -0.13 6.34 16.99
CA LYS A 28 -0.68 7.70 16.99
C LYS A 28 -1.61 7.91 15.80
N LYS A 29 -2.59 8.82 15.91
CA LYS A 29 -3.52 9.14 14.81
C LYS A 29 -2.81 9.57 13.52
N THR A 30 -1.64 10.20 13.66
CA THR A 30 -0.77 10.66 12.57
C THR A 30 0.01 9.52 11.90
N GLU A 31 0.32 8.44 12.61
CA GLU A 31 0.98 7.27 12.06
C GLU A 31 0.02 6.48 11.17
N LYS A 32 0.54 6.03 10.03
CA LYS A 32 -0.20 5.27 9.00
C LYS A 32 0.48 3.93 8.76
N ILE A 33 -0.30 2.94 8.34
CA ILE A 33 0.22 1.68 7.84
C ILE A 33 0.08 1.69 6.32
N HIS A 34 1.17 1.35 5.63
CA HIS A 34 1.24 1.19 4.19
C HIS A 34 1.25 -0.31 3.85
N HIS A 35 0.49 -0.72 2.85
CA HIS A 35 0.55 -2.06 2.27
C HIS A 35 1.59 -2.07 1.16
N ILE A 36 2.67 -2.82 1.33
CA ILE A 36 3.87 -2.80 0.45
C ILE A 36 3.52 -3.28 -0.96
N ASP A 37 2.70 -4.33 -1.08
CA ASP A 37 2.25 -4.88 -2.36
C ASP A 37 1.08 -4.11 -3.02
N GLY A 38 0.59 -3.05 -2.38
CA GLY A 38 -0.58 -2.29 -2.83
C GLY A 38 -1.94 -2.99 -2.62
N ASN A 39 -1.95 -4.25 -2.16
CA ASN A 39 -3.16 -5.00 -1.88
C ASN A 39 -3.66 -4.74 -0.44
N LYS A 40 -4.67 -3.89 -0.31
CA LYS A 40 -5.29 -3.52 0.99
C LYS A 40 -5.91 -4.69 1.78
N LYS A 41 -6.09 -5.85 1.15
CA LYS A 41 -6.59 -7.08 1.79
C LYS A 41 -5.46 -7.98 2.30
N ASN A 42 -4.22 -7.81 1.83
CA ASN A 42 -3.07 -8.57 2.31
C ASN A 42 -2.55 -7.97 3.62
N ASN A 43 -3.03 -8.49 4.74
CA ASN A 43 -2.68 -8.00 6.08
C ASN A 43 -1.56 -8.81 6.76
N ASP A 44 -0.76 -9.57 6.00
CA ASP A 44 0.45 -10.19 6.55
C ASP A 44 1.36 -9.12 7.14
N ILE A 45 1.89 -9.34 8.34
CA ILE A 45 2.72 -8.34 9.02
C ILE A 45 3.95 -7.93 8.20
N SER A 46 4.50 -8.86 7.42
CA SER A 46 5.63 -8.61 6.51
C SER A 46 5.26 -7.71 5.33
N ASN A 47 3.98 -7.61 4.99
CA ASN A 47 3.44 -6.72 3.96
C ASN A 47 3.05 -5.32 4.51
N LEU A 48 3.13 -5.11 5.83
CA LEU A 48 2.70 -3.87 6.48
C LEU A 48 3.90 -3.03 6.92
N LEU A 49 3.97 -1.80 6.42
CA LEU A 49 4.99 -0.82 6.79
C LEU A 49 4.39 0.31 7.63
N LYS A 50 4.91 0.52 8.85
CA LYS A 50 4.57 1.71 9.64
C LYS A 50 5.25 2.96 9.09
N CYS A 51 4.44 3.93 8.71
CA CYS A 51 4.86 5.28 8.38
C CYS A 51 4.66 6.21 9.58
N SER A 52 5.70 6.98 9.92
CA SER A 52 5.71 7.92 11.06
C SER A 52 4.68 9.05 10.95
N SER A 53 4.22 9.36 9.74
CA SER A 53 3.24 10.41 9.48
C SER A 53 2.48 10.18 8.17
N THR A 54 1.38 10.90 7.98
CA THR A 54 0.69 11.01 6.68
C THR A 54 1.64 11.51 5.58
N LYS A 55 2.55 12.46 5.89
CA LYS A 55 3.54 12.95 4.93
C LYS A 55 4.45 11.82 4.46
N ARG A 56 5.02 11.06 5.41
CA ARG A 56 5.89 9.92 5.07
C ARG A 56 5.15 8.85 4.26
N HIS A 57 3.90 8.56 4.60
CA HIS A 57 3.07 7.63 3.84
C HIS A 57 2.87 8.09 2.38
N ARG A 58 2.64 9.39 2.15
CA ARG A 58 2.54 9.96 0.79
C ARG A 58 3.88 9.88 0.04
N GLU A 59 5.00 10.12 0.72
CA GLU A 59 6.34 9.98 0.12
C GLU A 59 6.63 8.54 -0.33
N VAL A 60 6.11 7.53 0.38
CA VAL A 60 6.22 6.13 -0.05
C VAL A 60 5.39 5.88 -1.31
N HIS A 61 4.15 6.38 -1.39
CA HIS A 61 3.35 6.32 -2.61
C HIS A 61 4.02 7.04 -3.79
N ALA A 62 4.63 8.20 -3.56
CA ALA A 62 5.36 8.94 -4.60
C ALA A 62 6.58 8.17 -5.13
N GLN A 63 7.26 7.39 -4.27
CA GLN A 63 8.35 6.51 -4.71
C GLN A 63 7.83 5.41 -5.64
N LEU A 64 6.69 4.78 -5.32
CA LEU A 64 6.04 3.81 -6.19
C LEU A 64 5.66 4.44 -7.54
N GLU A 65 5.08 5.64 -7.52
CA GLU A 65 4.70 6.37 -8.74
C GLU A 65 5.91 6.67 -9.63
N LYS A 66 7.04 7.09 -9.04
CA LYS A 66 8.30 7.30 -9.78
C LYS A 66 8.78 6.02 -10.47
N VAL A 67 8.70 4.88 -9.79
CA VAL A 67 9.04 3.57 -10.39
C VAL A 67 8.05 3.21 -11.49
N ALA A 68 6.75 3.43 -11.28
CA ALA A 68 5.72 3.18 -12.28
C ALA A 68 5.95 4.00 -13.56
N TYR A 69 6.32 5.28 -13.45
CA TYR A 69 6.69 6.09 -14.63
C TYR A 69 7.90 5.55 -15.37
N GLN A 70 8.89 4.99 -14.67
CA GLN A 70 10.01 4.33 -15.32
C GLN A 70 9.55 3.08 -16.08
N LEU A 71 8.70 2.26 -15.47
CA LEU A 71 8.11 1.08 -16.12
C LEU A 71 7.23 1.45 -17.34
N ILE A 72 6.59 2.63 -17.33
CA ILE A 72 5.89 3.16 -18.50
C ILE A 72 6.87 3.46 -19.64
N LYS A 73 7.96 4.17 -19.35
CA LYS A 73 9.00 4.49 -20.35
C LYS A 73 9.65 3.25 -20.94
N GLU A 74 9.81 2.20 -20.14
CA GLU A 74 10.37 0.92 -20.55
C GLU A 74 9.35 -0.01 -21.25
N GLY A 75 8.08 0.40 -21.28
CA GLY A 75 7.00 -0.32 -21.94
C GLY A 75 6.46 -1.52 -21.16
N TYR A 76 6.73 -1.64 -19.86
CA TYR A 76 6.11 -2.65 -18.99
C TYR A 76 4.69 -2.26 -18.54
N ILE A 77 4.39 -0.97 -18.47
CA ILE A 77 3.05 -0.42 -18.24
C ILE A 77 2.67 0.41 -19.45
N LEU A 78 1.46 0.23 -19.97
CA LEU A 78 0.90 1.01 -21.07
C LEU A 78 -0.29 1.81 -20.56
N PHE A 79 -0.61 2.91 -21.25
CA PHE A 79 -1.81 3.69 -20.99
C PHE A 79 -2.72 3.62 -22.22
N ASP A 80 -3.91 3.04 -22.05
CA ASP A 80 -4.97 2.99 -23.04
C ASP A 80 -5.72 4.34 -23.00
N LYS A 81 -5.51 5.17 -24.02
CA LYS A 81 -6.11 6.51 -24.09
C LYS A 81 -7.61 6.48 -24.34
N ASP A 82 -8.14 5.43 -24.98
CA ASP A 82 -9.56 5.33 -25.30
C ASP A 82 -10.36 4.94 -24.05
N LYS A 83 -9.74 4.17 -23.14
CA LYS A 83 -10.33 3.75 -21.86
C LYS A 83 -9.90 4.59 -20.66
N GLU A 84 -8.89 5.43 -20.83
CA GLU A 84 -8.23 6.18 -19.76
C GLU A 84 -7.67 5.28 -18.63
N GLU A 85 -7.12 4.13 -18.99
CA GLU A 85 -6.67 3.08 -18.06
C GLU A 85 -5.21 2.69 -18.26
N TYR A 86 -4.52 2.32 -17.17
CA TYR A 86 -3.20 1.68 -17.23
C TYR A 86 -3.32 0.16 -17.32
N ILE A 87 -2.53 -0.47 -18.19
CA ILE A 87 -2.49 -1.92 -18.37
C ILE A 87 -1.05 -2.45 -18.29
N ALA A 88 -0.87 -3.66 -17.74
CA ALA A 88 0.42 -4.33 -17.75
C ALA A 88 0.71 -4.89 -19.15
N ASN A 89 1.91 -4.64 -19.67
CA ASN A 89 2.34 -5.22 -20.94
C ASN A 89 2.79 -6.67 -20.74
N SER A 90 1.86 -7.60 -20.91
CA SER A 90 2.07 -9.04 -20.70
C SER A 90 3.15 -9.65 -21.61
N ASN A 91 3.52 -8.96 -22.71
CA ASN A 91 4.56 -9.40 -23.64
C ASN A 91 5.98 -9.02 -23.18
N ARG A 92 6.12 -8.16 -22.17
CA ARG A 92 7.42 -7.84 -21.54
C ARG A 92 7.47 -8.43 -20.14
N ARG A 93 8.21 -9.54 -19.99
CA ARG A 93 8.52 -10.12 -18.67
C ARG A 93 9.77 -9.45 -18.12
N LEU A 94 9.72 -9.03 -16.86
CA LEU A 94 10.92 -8.67 -16.11
C LEU A 94 11.77 -9.94 -15.97
N ILE A 95 12.95 -9.94 -16.60
CA ILE A 95 13.97 -10.94 -16.29
C ILE A 95 14.55 -10.51 -14.94
N LYS A 96 14.32 -11.31 -13.90
CA LYS A 96 15.07 -11.16 -12.65
C LYS A 96 16.42 -11.81 -12.87
N ASP A 97 17.47 -11.00 -12.86
CA ASP A 97 18.85 -11.48 -12.68
C ASP A 97 19.00 -12.14 -11.30
#